data_AF-A0A7J6DPP1-F1
#
_entry.id   AF-A0A7J6DPP1-F1
#
_cell.length_a   1.000
_cell.length_b   1.000
_cell.length_c   1.000
_cell.angle_alpha   90.00
_cell.angle_beta   90.00
_cell.angle_gamma   90.00
#
_symmetry.space_group_name_H-M   'P 1'
#
loop_
_entity.id
_entity.type
_entity.pdbx_description
1 polymer ?
#
loop_
_entity_poly.entity_id
_entity_poly.type
_entity_poly.pdbx_seq_one_letter_code
_entity_poly.pdbx_strand_id
1 'polypeptide(L)'
;MGFNRNLSAFATAPYWSAAGATWYGSPNGAGTDGGSCGYGNLVSQYPFSSMITAVTSSLYNSGKECGACYQVKCTKSPYCSGKAVRVVITDVCPGCLLGFDLSGSSFGAMAFPGQEHKLRGIGVLEIQYARVACDYSGKGIEFHVERGSNSNYFASAIVLEGGDGDLAGVDRS
;
A
#
# COMPACT_ATOMS: atom_id res chain seq x y z
N MET A 1 -30.73 -31.19 10.39
CA MET A 1 -30.08 -30.72 9.15
C MET A 1 -28.73 -30.15 9.55
N GLY A 2 -27.65 -30.91 9.32
CA GLY A 2 -26.29 -30.43 9.60
C GLY A 2 -25.72 -29.71 8.37
N PHE A 3 -25.05 -28.59 8.58
CA PHE A 3 -24.17 -28.00 7.57
C PHE A 3 -22.72 -28.21 8.01
N ASN A 4 -22.06 -29.11 7.31
CA ASN A 4 -20.67 -29.48 7.45
C ASN A 4 -19.82 -28.37 6.83
N ARG A 5 -19.12 -27.55 7.63
CA ARG A 5 -18.17 -26.54 7.13
C ARG A 5 -16.80 -27.16 6.94
N ASN A 6 -16.64 -27.97 5.89
CA ASN A 6 -15.33 -28.22 5.30
C ASN A 6 -15.09 -27.18 4.20
N LEU A 7 -14.59 -26.00 4.59
CA LEU A 7 -13.88 -25.12 3.66
C LEU A 7 -12.39 -25.26 3.95
N SER A 8 -11.77 -26.25 3.32
CA SER A 8 -10.34 -26.23 3.04
C SER A 8 -10.12 -25.10 2.03
N ALA A 9 -9.95 -23.87 2.53
CA ALA A 9 -9.43 -22.78 1.73
C ALA A 9 -7.98 -23.13 1.39
N PHE A 10 -7.77 -23.70 0.20
CA PHE A 10 -6.44 -23.76 -0.38
C PHE A 10 -5.99 -22.31 -0.56
N ALA A 11 -5.10 -21.83 0.31
CA ALA A 11 -4.39 -20.58 0.10
C ALA A 11 -3.57 -20.76 -1.19
N THR A 12 -4.13 -20.35 -2.33
CA THR A 12 -3.39 -20.28 -3.58
C THR A 12 -2.22 -19.34 -3.36
N ALA A 13 -0.99 -19.83 -3.56
CA ALA A 13 0.20 -19.01 -3.42
C ALA A 13 0.04 -17.73 -4.26
N PRO A 14 0.41 -16.55 -3.72
CA PRO A 14 0.24 -15.30 -4.44
C PRO A 14 0.98 -15.33 -5.77
N TYR A 15 0.29 -14.96 -6.84
CA TYR A 15 0.90 -14.81 -8.16
C TYR A 15 1.77 -13.55 -8.16
N TRP A 16 3.08 -13.73 -8.33
CA TRP A 16 4.05 -12.64 -8.31
C TRP A 16 4.23 -12.07 -9.71
N SER A 17 4.06 -10.75 -9.84
CA SER A 17 4.36 -9.96 -11.03
C SER A 17 5.67 -9.20 -10.85
N ALA A 18 6.33 -8.85 -11.95
CA ALA A 18 7.53 -8.01 -11.93
C ALA A 18 7.17 -6.54 -12.18
N ALA A 19 7.87 -5.63 -11.51
CA ALA A 19 7.84 -4.19 -11.76
C ALA A 19 9.18 -3.58 -11.40
N GLY A 20 9.41 -2.34 -11.81
CA GLY A 20 10.43 -1.50 -11.19
C GLY A 20 9.88 -0.76 -9.97
N ALA A 21 10.78 -0.33 -9.10
CA ALA A 21 10.46 0.49 -7.95
C ALA A 21 11.50 1.59 -7.77
N THR A 22 11.01 2.82 -7.55
CA THR A 22 11.78 3.93 -6.97
C THR A 22 11.34 4.18 -5.53
N TRP A 23 11.88 5.21 -4.91
CA TRP A 23 11.35 5.72 -3.66
C TRP A 23 11.36 7.25 -3.59
N TYR A 24 10.49 7.78 -2.73
CA TYR A 24 10.29 9.21 -2.56
C TYR A 24 10.16 9.62 -1.08
N GLY A 25 10.27 10.93 -0.85
CA GLY A 25 10.19 11.53 0.48
C GLY A 25 11.45 11.30 1.33
N SER A 26 11.29 11.33 2.65
CA SER A 26 12.42 11.13 3.57
C SER A 26 12.77 9.64 3.71
N PRO A 27 14.05 9.29 3.98
CA PRO A 27 14.49 7.89 4.05
C PRO A 27 13.68 7.01 5.01
N ASN A 28 13.18 7.57 6.11
CA ASN A 28 12.38 6.84 7.10
C ASN A 28 10.96 7.42 7.23
N GLY A 29 10.46 8.07 6.18
CA GLY A 29 9.13 8.66 6.14
C GLY A 29 8.13 7.86 5.32
N ALA A 30 6.91 8.41 5.24
CA ALA A 30 5.77 7.89 4.50
C ALA A 30 5.61 8.55 3.12
N GLY A 31 6.72 8.94 2.47
CA GLY A 31 6.65 9.72 1.24
C GLY A 31 6.35 11.20 1.52
N THR A 32 5.36 11.76 0.82
CA THR A 32 4.83 13.12 1.03
C THR A 32 3.52 13.10 1.81
N ASP A 33 3.25 14.18 2.54
CA ASP A 33 1.98 14.33 3.26
C ASP A 33 0.82 14.52 2.25
N GLY A 34 -0.30 13.81 2.44
CA GLY A 34 -1.56 14.09 1.74
C GLY A 34 -1.75 13.46 0.36
N GLY A 35 -1.15 12.29 0.10
CA GLY A 35 -1.27 11.55 -1.16
C GLY A 35 -2.71 11.41 -1.71
N SER A 36 -2.82 11.10 -2.99
CA SER A 36 -4.04 11.20 -3.82
C SER A 36 -5.25 10.39 -3.33
N CYS A 37 -5.06 9.46 -2.39
CA CYS A 37 -6.15 8.73 -1.74
C CYS A 37 -6.82 9.47 -0.57
N GLY A 38 -6.33 10.66 -0.17
CA GLY A 38 -6.97 11.49 0.86
C GLY A 38 -6.71 11.03 2.30
N TYR A 39 -5.72 10.18 2.55
CA TYR A 39 -5.45 9.62 3.89
C TYR A 39 -4.69 10.58 4.81
N GLY A 40 -4.21 11.72 4.31
CA GLY A 40 -3.57 12.76 5.11
C GLY A 40 -2.39 12.24 5.94
N ASN A 41 -2.39 12.54 7.24
CA ASN A 41 -1.34 12.12 8.18
C ASN A 41 -1.50 10.68 8.70
N LEU A 42 -2.56 9.96 8.31
CA LEU A 42 -2.76 8.57 8.72
C LEU A 42 -1.68 7.65 8.13
N VAL A 43 -1.13 7.99 6.95
CA VAL A 43 -0.09 7.21 6.26
C VAL A 43 1.16 6.98 7.12
N SER A 44 1.47 7.90 8.02
CA SER A 44 2.61 7.80 8.95
C SER A 44 2.25 7.10 10.27
N GLN A 45 0.97 6.88 10.55
CA GLN A 45 0.47 6.32 11.80
C GLN A 45 0.15 4.83 11.67
N TYR A 46 0.09 4.13 12.80
CA TYR A 46 -0.39 2.75 12.82
C TYR A 46 -1.84 2.68 12.30
N PRO A 47 -2.20 1.75 11.39
CA PRO A 47 -1.45 0.55 10.98
C PRO A 47 -0.61 0.66 9.69
N PHE A 48 -0.60 1.83 9.03
CA PHE A 48 0.23 2.02 7.84
C PHE A 48 1.70 2.16 8.21
N SER A 49 2.01 2.93 9.26
CA SER A 49 3.36 3.08 9.82
C SER A 49 4.41 3.36 8.74
N SER A 50 4.08 4.27 7.81
CA SER A 50 4.90 4.63 6.66
C SER A 50 5.13 3.53 5.62
N MET A 51 4.52 2.35 5.77
CA MET A 51 4.58 1.23 4.82
C MET A 51 3.58 1.43 3.67
N ILE A 52 3.82 2.49 2.89
CA ILE A 52 2.96 2.96 1.80
C ILE A 52 3.73 3.04 0.48
N THR A 53 2.99 3.21 -0.61
CA THR A 53 3.53 3.44 -1.95
C THR A 53 2.61 4.34 -2.77
N ALA A 54 3.22 5.14 -3.65
CA ALA A 54 2.56 5.64 -4.85
C ALA A 54 2.71 4.61 -5.97
N VAL A 55 1.81 4.63 -6.95
CA VAL A 55 1.90 3.76 -8.14
C VAL A 55 1.64 4.56 -9.42
N THR A 56 2.01 4.00 -10.57
CA THR A 56 1.70 4.63 -11.87
C THR A 56 0.19 4.79 -12.06
N SER A 57 -0.23 5.74 -12.90
CA SER A 57 -1.65 5.98 -13.19
C SER A 57 -2.41 4.74 -13.64
N SER A 58 -1.74 3.82 -14.36
CA SER A 58 -2.35 2.57 -14.81
C SER A 58 -2.65 1.61 -13.66
N LEU A 59 -1.74 1.49 -12.69
CA LEU A 59 -1.98 0.68 -11.49
C LEU A 59 -2.95 1.38 -10.55
N TYR A 60 -2.86 2.71 -10.40
CA TYR A 60 -3.75 3.48 -9.55
C TYR A 60 -5.23 3.33 -9.92
N ASN A 61 -5.52 3.07 -11.20
CA ASN A 61 -6.86 2.76 -11.71
C ASN A 61 -7.92 3.80 -11.28
N SER A 62 -7.58 5.08 -11.44
CA SER A 62 -8.42 6.21 -11.04
C SER A 62 -8.89 6.16 -9.57
N GLY A 63 -8.03 5.69 -8.67
CA GLY A 63 -8.28 5.62 -7.23
C GLY A 63 -8.91 4.31 -6.75
N LYS A 64 -9.23 3.38 -7.65
CA LYS A 64 -9.81 2.09 -7.27
C LYS A 64 -8.85 1.20 -6.48
N GLU A 65 -7.54 1.43 -6.62
CA GLU A 65 -6.54 0.71 -5.81
C GLU A 65 -6.16 1.44 -4.52
N CYS A 66 -6.80 2.58 -4.18
CA CYS A 66 -6.58 3.21 -2.87
C CYS A 66 -6.91 2.25 -1.74
N GLY A 67 -6.00 2.10 -0.78
CA GLY A 67 -6.17 1.19 0.36
C GLY A 67 -5.78 -0.26 0.08
N ALA A 68 -5.56 -0.65 -1.18
CA ALA A 68 -5.18 -2.00 -1.54
C ALA A 68 -3.78 -2.38 -1.01
N CYS A 69 -3.66 -3.61 -0.50
CA CYS A 69 -2.42 -4.13 0.06
C CYS A 69 -1.65 -4.98 -0.95
N TYR A 70 -0.34 -4.78 -0.97
CA TYR A 70 0.58 -5.54 -1.79
C TYR A 70 1.74 -6.05 -0.94
N GLN A 71 2.21 -7.26 -1.25
CA GLN A 71 3.52 -7.71 -0.83
C GLN A 71 4.52 -7.33 -1.91
N VAL A 72 5.63 -6.69 -1.55
CA VAL A 72 6.72 -6.33 -2.47
C VAL A 72 8.04 -6.87 -1.95
N LYS A 73 8.90 -7.37 -2.86
CA LYS A 73 10.24 -7.86 -2.52
C LYS A 73 11.23 -7.57 -3.64
N CYS A 74 12.50 -7.42 -3.27
CA CYS A 74 13.60 -7.38 -4.22
C CYS A 74 14.54 -8.57 -3.99
N THR A 75 15.24 -9.01 -5.04
CA THR A 75 16.14 -10.17 -4.98
C THR A 75 17.46 -9.99 -5.73
N LYS A 76 17.55 -9.01 -6.65
CA LYS A 76 18.69 -8.88 -7.57
C LYS A 76 19.89 -8.11 -7.00
N SER A 77 19.67 -7.26 -6.00
CA SER A 77 20.76 -6.49 -5.37
C SER A 77 21.35 -7.27 -4.18
N PRO A 78 22.66 -7.15 -3.90
CA PRO A 78 23.29 -7.77 -2.74
C PRO A 78 22.73 -7.26 -1.40
N TYR A 79 22.03 -6.12 -1.40
CA TYR A 79 21.41 -5.55 -0.20
C TYR A 79 19.98 -6.04 0.03
N CYS A 80 19.38 -6.72 -0.96
CA CYS A 80 18.02 -7.25 -0.85
C CYS A 80 17.96 -8.44 0.10
N SER A 81 17.06 -8.40 1.08
CA SER A 81 16.85 -9.51 2.00
C SER A 81 16.11 -10.70 1.35
N GLY A 82 15.45 -10.49 0.21
CA GLY A 82 14.54 -11.45 -0.41
C GLY A 82 13.20 -11.61 0.32
N LYS A 83 13.04 -11.00 1.50
CA LYS A 83 11.78 -11.00 2.25
C LYS A 83 10.81 -9.99 1.65
N ALA A 84 9.53 -10.37 1.64
CA ALA A 84 8.48 -9.47 1.22
C ALA A 84 8.04 -8.56 2.36
N VAL A 85 7.72 -7.31 1.99
CA VAL A 85 7.15 -6.31 2.89
C VAL A 85 5.76 -5.93 2.40
N ARG A 86 4.83 -5.75 3.33
CA ARG A 86 3.49 -5.25 3.01
C ARG A 86 3.58 -3.75 2.77
N VAL A 87 2.97 -3.28 1.69
CA VAL A 87 2.77 -1.86 1.38
C VAL A 87 1.32 -1.61 1.02
N VAL A 88 0.86 -0.39 1.27
CA VAL A 88 -0.50 0.07 0.91
C VAL A 88 -0.41 1.16 -0.14
N ILE A 89 -1.25 1.07 -1.17
CA ILE A 89 -1.37 2.14 -2.18
C ILE A 89 -2.13 3.30 -1.56
N THR A 90 -1.47 4.45 -1.46
CA THR A 90 -2.05 5.67 -0.87
C THR A 90 -1.91 6.89 -1.76
N ASP A 91 -1.28 6.74 -2.94
CA ASP A 91 -0.99 7.85 -3.83
C ASP A 91 -0.80 7.37 -5.28
N VAL A 92 -0.77 8.33 -6.19
CA VAL A 92 -0.43 8.15 -7.60
C VAL A 92 0.83 8.93 -7.94
N CYS A 93 1.68 8.34 -8.76
CA CYS A 93 2.80 9.02 -9.39
C CYS A 93 2.56 9.09 -10.91
N PRO A 94 1.97 10.19 -11.43
CA PRO A 94 1.64 10.30 -12.85
C PRO A 94 2.85 10.24 -13.78
N GLY A 95 4.02 10.69 -13.30
CA GLY A 95 5.27 10.71 -14.05
C GLY A 95 6.13 9.45 -13.90
N CYS A 96 5.73 8.51 -13.04
CA CYS A 96 6.51 7.30 -12.81
C CYS A 96 6.31 6.32 -13.97
N LEU A 97 7.42 5.65 -14.37
CA LEU A 97 7.41 4.68 -15.48
C LEU A 97 7.49 3.22 -14.99
N LEU A 98 7.86 3.01 -13.74
CA LEU A 98 8.36 1.72 -13.27
C LEU A 98 7.34 0.87 -12.52
N GLY A 99 6.16 1.40 -12.21
CA GLY A 99 5.11 0.68 -11.50
C GLY A 99 4.92 1.22 -10.09
N PHE A 100 5.95 1.08 -9.25
CA PHE A 100 5.91 1.49 -7.84
C PHE A 100 6.87 2.65 -7.56
N ASP A 101 6.42 3.58 -6.73
CA ASP A 101 7.27 4.59 -6.10
C ASP A 101 7.03 4.51 -4.59
N LEU A 102 7.90 3.76 -3.92
CA LEU A 102 7.73 3.36 -2.53
C LEU A 102 8.07 4.52 -1.58
N SER A 103 7.47 4.55 -0.39
CA SER A 103 8.03 5.42 0.66
C SER A 103 9.47 5.02 0.98
N GLY A 104 10.28 5.94 1.49
CA GLY A 104 11.63 5.61 1.97
C GLY A 104 11.64 4.47 3.01
N SER A 105 10.61 4.39 3.86
CA SER A 105 10.45 3.30 4.83
C SER A 105 10.20 1.95 4.14
N SER A 106 9.23 1.90 3.22
CA SER A 106 8.88 0.70 2.44
C SER A 106 10.06 0.19 1.62
N PHE A 107 10.78 1.09 0.93
CA PHE A 107 11.92 0.72 0.10
C PHE A 107 13.07 0.17 0.94
N GLY A 108 13.39 0.84 2.05
CA GLY A 108 14.44 0.40 2.97
C GLY A 108 14.11 -0.95 3.64
N ALA A 109 12.84 -1.21 3.94
CA ALA A 109 12.40 -2.44 4.60
C ALA A 109 12.63 -3.71 3.78
N MET A 110 12.83 -3.60 2.45
CA MET A 110 13.22 -4.74 1.62
C MET A 110 14.69 -5.15 1.80
N ALA A 111 15.51 -4.31 2.44
CA ALA A 111 16.94 -4.58 2.63
C ALA A 111 17.19 -5.58 3.76
N PHE A 112 18.40 -6.15 3.79
CA PHE A 112 18.91 -6.74 5.04
C PHE A 112 19.00 -5.67 6.13
N PRO A 113 18.77 -6.04 7.41
CA PRO A 113 18.95 -5.11 8.54
C PRO A 113 20.32 -4.43 8.50
N GLY A 114 20.35 -3.10 8.58
CA GLY A 114 21.55 -2.27 8.50
C GLY A 114 22.06 -1.98 7.08
N GLN A 115 21.39 -2.47 6.04
CA GLN A 115 21.73 -2.19 4.63
C GLN A 115 20.71 -1.27 3.94
N GLU A 116 19.75 -0.71 4.67
CA GLU A 116 18.62 0.07 4.15
C GLU A 116 19.12 1.31 3.39
N HIS A 117 20.12 2.01 3.92
CA HIS A 117 20.72 3.16 3.24
C HIS A 117 21.42 2.77 1.94
N LYS A 118 22.11 1.62 1.91
CA LYS A 118 22.79 1.14 0.70
C LYS A 118 21.78 0.70 -0.36
N LEU A 119 20.69 0.06 0.05
CA LEU A 119 19.61 -0.29 -0.85
C LEU A 119 18.99 0.97 -1.45
N ARG A 120 18.60 1.95 -0.62
CA ARG A 120 18.06 3.25 -1.09
C ARG A 120 19.00 3.99 -2.03
N GLY A 121 20.32 3.90 -1.80
CA GLY A 121 21.34 4.50 -2.65
C GLY A 121 21.40 3.94 -4.09
N ILE A 122 20.78 2.79 -4.37
CA ILE A 122 20.64 2.28 -5.74
C ILE A 122 19.62 3.11 -6.53
N GLY A 123 18.63 3.69 -5.85
CA GLY A 123 17.57 4.52 -6.44
C GLY A 123 16.47 3.68 -7.12
N VAL A 124 16.84 2.86 -8.09
CA VAL A 124 15.90 2.06 -8.90
C VAL A 124 16.13 0.56 -8.70
N LEU A 125 15.10 -0.17 -8.30
CA LEU A 125 15.14 -1.63 -8.17
C LEU A 125 14.17 -2.32 -9.13
N GLU A 126 14.51 -3.54 -9.52
CA GLU A 126 13.51 -4.50 -9.99
C GLU A 126 12.94 -5.24 -8.79
N ILE A 127 11.62 -5.25 -8.68
CA ILE A 127 10.87 -5.88 -7.61
C ILE A 127 9.91 -6.94 -8.15
N GLN A 128 9.52 -7.84 -7.26
CA GLN A 128 8.35 -8.70 -7.44
C GLN A 128 7.25 -8.22 -6.50
N TYR A 129 6.02 -8.17 -6.98
CA TYR A 129 4.87 -7.78 -6.18
C TYR A 129 3.68 -8.72 -6.37
N ALA A 130 2.81 -8.81 -5.36
CA ALA A 130 1.55 -9.54 -5.41
C ALA A 130 0.49 -8.83 -4.56
N ARG A 131 -0.73 -8.70 -5.10
CA ARG A 131 -1.88 -8.20 -4.34
C ARG A 131 -2.23 -9.21 -3.26
N VAL A 132 -2.49 -8.72 -2.04
CA VAL A 132 -2.86 -9.55 -0.89
C VAL A 132 -3.98 -8.90 -0.12
N ALA A 133 -4.70 -9.69 0.67
CA ALA A 133 -5.68 -9.13 1.60
C ALA A 133 -4.99 -8.20 2.62
N CYS A 134 -5.63 -7.07 2.92
CA CYS A 134 -5.21 -6.20 4.01
C CYS A 134 -5.60 -6.81 5.35
N ASP A 135 -4.63 -6.93 6.25
CA ASP A 135 -4.84 -7.32 7.63
C ASP A 135 -4.68 -6.12 8.55
N TYR A 136 -5.82 -5.59 9.01
CA TYR A 136 -5.90 -4.54 10.02
C TYR A 136 -6.47 -5.09 11.33
N SER A 137 -6.11 -6.33 11.70
CA SER A 137 -6.57 -7.02 12.91
C SER A 137 -6.72 -6.10 14.13
N GLY A 138 -7.93 -6.05 14.69
CA GLY A 138 -8.27 -5.22 15.86
C GLY A 138 -8.66 -3.77 15.53
N LYS A 139 -8.67 -3.37 14.26
CA LYS A 139 -9.20 -2.07 13.80
C LYS A 139 -10.54 -2.26 13.08
N GLY A 140 -11.43 -1.29 13.24
CA GLY A 140 -12.61 -1.14 12.40
C GLY A 140 -12.32 -0.25 11.19
N ILE A 141 -13.25 -0.24 10.24
CA ILE A 141 -13.24 0.73 9.13
C ILE A 141 -13.26 2.15 9.70
N GLU A 142 -12.43 3.03 9.15
CA GLU A 142 -12.31 4.42 9.54
C GLU A 142 -12.83 5.34 8.43
N PHE A 143 -13.48 6.44 8.81
CA PHE A 143 -13.96 7.46 7.88
C PHE A 143 -13.17 8.75 8.14
N HIS A 144 -12.39 9.17 7.17
CA HIS A 144 -11.68 10.43 7.20
C HIS A 144 -12.49 11.50 6.48
N VAL A 145 -13.14 12.40 7.24
CA VAL A 145 -13.94 13.48 6.68
C VAL A 145 -13.02 14.56 6.12
N GLU A 146 -13.21 14.88 4.84
CA GLU A 146 -12.44 15.89 4.14
C GLU A 146 -12.66 17.27 4.76
N ARG A 147 -11.59 18.05 4.88
CA ARG A 147 -11.61 19.39 5.51
C ARG A 147 -12.59 20.36 4.84
N GLY A 148 -12.88 20.15 3.56
CA GLY A 148 -13.86 20.96 2.80
C GLY A 148 -15.33 20.68 3.14
N SER A 149 -15.62 19.65 3.92
CA SER A 149 -16.97 19.30 4.33
C SER A 149 -17.60 20.39 5.21
N ASN A 150 -18.89 20.65 4.98
CA ASN A 150 -19.70 21.64 5.69
C ASN A 150 -21.19 21.21 5.67
N SER A 151 -22.10 22.08 6.12
CA SER A 151 -23.53 21.73 6.20
C SER A 151 -24.18 21.38 4.86
N ASN A 152 -23.60 21.81 3.73
CA ASN A 152 -24.15 21.63 2.38
C ASN A 152 -23.32 20.68 1.50
N TYR A 153 -22.17 20.22 1.99
CA TYR A 153 -21.26 19.36 1.24
C TYR A 153 -20.54 18.39 2.18
N PHE A 154 -20.52 17.11 1.83
CA PHE A 154 -19.83 16.10 2.61
C PHE A 154 -18.98 15.23 1.69
N ALA A 155 -17.72 15.04 2.07
CA ALA A 155 -16.82 14.09 1.44
C ALA A 155 -16.01 13.39 2.54
N SER A 156 -15.82 12.09 2.38
CA SER A 156 -14.97 11.29 3.27
C SER A 156 -14.21 10.22 2.49
N ALA A 157 -12.93 10.06 2.82
CA ALA A 157 -12.20 8.85 2.47
C ALA A 157 -12.60 7.73 3.44
N ILE A 158 -12.88 6.55 2.90
CA ILE A 158 -12.98 5.33 3.70
C ILE A 158 -11.57 4.76 3.76
N VAL A 159 -11.18 4.31 4.95
CA VAL A 159 -9.82 3.88 5.26
C VAL A 159 -9.90 2.60 6.08
N LEU A 160 -8.84 1.79 5.98
CA LEU A 160 -8.69 0.55 6.73
C LEU A 160 -9.74 -0.51 6.34
N GLU A 161 -10.08 -0.58 5.06
CA GLU A 161 -10.84 -1.68 4.48
C GLU A 161 -10.01 -2.98 4.61
N GLY A 162 -10.33 -3.80 5.62
CA GLY A 162 -9.76 -5.13 5.74
C GLY A 162 -10.25 -6.07 4.63
N GLY A 163 -9.50 -7.14 4.36
CA GLY A 163 -9.87 -8.10 3.31
C GLY A 163 -9.37 -7.68 1.93
N ASP A 164 -10.22 -7.79 0.91
CA ASP A 164 -9.88 -7.42 -0.48
C ASP A 164 -9.69 -5.91 -0.67
N GLY A 165 -10.25 -5.09 0.21
CA GLY A 165 -10.08 -3.64 0.24
C GLY A 165 -10.98 -2.90 -0.77
N ASP A 166 -11.85 -3.60 -1.50
CA ASP A 166 -12.67 -3.02 -2.57
C ASP A 166 -14.03 -2.55 -2.05
N LEU A 167 -14.39 -1.31 -2.35
CA LEU A 167 -15.71 -0.76 -2.01
C LEU A 167 -16.68 -0.87 -3.20
N ALA A 168 -17.79 -1.58 -3.00
CA ALA A 168 -18.84 -1.71 -4.01
C ALA A 168 -19.82 -0.53 -4.04
N GLY A 169 -19.97 0.19 -2.91
CA GLY A 169 -20.88 1.33 -2.80
C GLY A 169 -20.91 1.91 -1.39
N VAL A 170 -21.30 3.19 -1.29
CA VAL A 170 -21.48 3.93 -0.03
C VAL A 170 -22.83 4.62 -0.11
N ASP A 171 -23.67 4.44 0.90
CA ASP A 171 -24.98 5.10 1.01
C ASP A 171 -25.11 5.83 2.34
N ARG A 172 -25.93 6.88 2.37
CA ARG A 172 -26.20 7.68 3.58
C ARG A 172 -27.71 7.76 3.81
N SER A 173 -28.15 7.16 4.92
CA SER A 173 -29.55 7.19 5.41
C SER A 173 -29.85 8.39 6.31
#